data_AF-A0A1G1AZC4-F1
#
_entry.id   AF-A0A1G1AZC4-F1
#
_cell.length_a   1.000
_cell.length_b   1.000
_cell.length_c   1.000
_cell.angle_alpha   90.00
_cell.angle_beta   90.00
_cell.angle_gamma   90.00
#
_symmetry.space_group_name_H-M   'P 1'
#
loop_
_entity.id
_entity.type
_entity.pdbx_description
1 polymer ?
#
loop_
_entity_poly.entity_id
_entity_poly.type
_entity_poly.pdbx_seq_one_letter_code
_entity_poly.pdbx_strand_id
1 'polypeptide(L)'
;MTIPSPKPTWLFTLFNVVLLTLLSVWLWQQNQPTAVIEPQLPGDGKLQCVSYSPYYHQGQTPLNPNTLIEPAQIDQDLTLLSKQFNCVRIYSVSQGLDYVPEAASKLGMQVYLGAWIGWVKTLNDKELDLAIAVANKYPETIKALIVGNEVLLRGEQTETAMKAYLTKAKLATKVPVTYADVWEFWRKHPALEDSVDFVTVHILPYWEDNPQSIEHALDHTSNVMDLLKDTFKKQILIGETGWPSVGRQRQESQPSAINQATYLRGFIQLAHDKNWNYNLIEAIDQPWKRGLEGTVGGYWGIYNTDLSPKFTFNGDIKARTDSLRPVLCGGLGALLFLGLSLYLNERRKSVLIGLASLGTLFGINALLQTEYLLAACQNGQEWLALGGVTVTGWIAIISIIWTVSKANANNLRLLQACLTILLLAAITASMLLIVDGRYRDFSISLYALPVMQLSLGLYLLKHSVRPKLQLYYLLHVILIVSAAYCLYLEPKNLLATLWLAISILIAAGTWPKHQAPTH
;
A
#
# COMPACT_ATOMS: atom_id res chain seq x y z
N MET A 1 39.99 -12.32 -45.29
CA MET A 1 38.73 -11.96 -44.59
C MET A 1 38.42 -13.05 -43.57
N THR A 2 38.80 -12.84 -42.32
CA THR A 2 38.49 -13.79 -41.23
C THR A 2 37.07 -13.57 -40.76
N ILE A 3 36.25 -14.62 -40.88
CA ILE A 3 34.90 -14.66 -40.32
C ILE A 3 35.02 -14.35 -38.81
N PRO A 4 34.40 -13.29 -38.28
CA PRO A 4 34.42 -13.04 -36.84
C PRO A 4 33.80 -14.26 -36.14
N SER A 5 34.44 -14.75 -35.09
CA SER A 5 33.89 -15.83 -34.27
C SER A 5 32.46 -15.51 -33.84
N PRO A 6 31.57 -16.53 -33.76
CA PRO A 6 30.21 -16.31 -33.27
C PRO A 6 30.30 -15.67 -31.88
N LYS A 7 29.82 -14.42 -31.78
CA LYS A 7 29.85 -13.65 -30.54
C LYS A 7 29.23 -14.49 -29.42
N PRO A 8 29.85 -14.58 -28.22
CA PRO A 8 29.36 -15.44 -27.15
C PRO A 8 28.01 -14.93 -26.60
N THR A 9 26.90 -15.48 -27.09
CA THR A 9 25.54 -15.22 -26.59
C THR A 9 25.21 -15.99 -25.31
N TRP A 10 26.12 -16.87 -24.88
CA TRP A 10 25.96 -17.69 -23.69
C TRP A 10 25.92 -16.85 -22.40
N LEU A 11 26.62 -15.70 -22.35
CA LEU A 11 26.56 -14.78 -21.20
C LEU A 11 25.18 -14.16 -21.02
N PHE A 12 24.55 -13.72 -22.11
CA PHE A 12 23.17 -13.23 -22.08
C PHE A 12 22.19 -14.34 -21.69
N THR A 13 22.43 -15.57 -22.18
CA THR A 13 21.62 -16.73 -21.81
C THR A 13 21.72 -17.03 -20.32
N LEU A 14 22.95 -17.13 -19.80
CA LEU A 14 23.22 -17.36 -18.39
C LEU A 14 22.60 -16.27 -17.52
N PHE A 15 22.74 -15.00 -17.91
CA PHE A 15 22.12 -13.86 -17.21
C PHE A 15 20.60 -14.04 -17.06
N ASN A 16 19.89 -14.37 -18.15
CA ASN A 16 18.43 -14.56 -18.09
C ASN A 16 18.03 -15.80 -17.28
N VAL A 17 18.79 -16.90 -17.36
CA VAL A 17 18.54 -18.09 -16.54
C VAL A 17 18.74 -17.81 -15.05
N VAL A 18 19.77 -17.05 -14.69
CA VAL A 18 20.02 -16.64 -13.30
C VAL A 18 18.89 -15.74 -12.80
N LEU A 19 18.49 -14.72 -13.58
CA LEU A 19 17.36 -13.86 -13.22
C LEU A 19 16.06 -14.64 -13.04
N LEU A 20 15.78 -15.57 -13.96
CA LEU A 20 14.59 -16.42 -13.88
C LEU A 20 14.63 -17.27 -12.61
N THR A 21 15.78 -17.86 -12.30
CA THR A 21 15.97 -18.67 -11.08
C THR A 21 15.73 -17.84 -9.83
N LEU A 22 16.32 -16.63 -9.74
CA LEU A 22 16.13 -15.73 -8.60
C LEU A 22 14.65 -15.32 -8.45
N LEU A 23 13.97 -14.97 -9.55
CA LEU A 23 12.55 -14.62 -9.52
C LEU A 23 11.68 -15.81 -9.11
N SER A 24 11.98 -17.01 -9.61
CA SER A 24 11.27 -18.24 -9.24
C SER A 24 11.47 -18.60 -7.77
N VAL A 25 12.69 -18.47 -7.23
CA VAL A 25 12.98 -18.69 -5.80
C VAL A 25 12.23 -17.66 -4.95
N TRP A 26 12.26 -16.38 -5.34
CA TRP A 26 11.51 -15.34 -4.64
C TRP A 26 10.00 -15.62 -4.63
N LEU A 27 9.40 -15.96 -5.79
CA LEU A 27 7.98 -16.31 -5.87
C LEU A 27 7.65 -17.54 -5.02
N TRP A 28 8.51 -18.56 -5.03
CA TRP A 28 8.35 -19.75 -4.20
C TRP A 28 8.36 -19.39 -2.71
N GLN A 29 9.29 -18.54 -2.27
CA GLN A 29 9.36 -18.03 -0.90
C GLN A 29 8.10 -17.25 -0.51
N GLN A 30 7.59 -16.36 -1.38
CA GLN A 30 6.38 -15.59 -1.09
C GLN A 30 5.11 -16.45 -0.97
N ASN A 31 5.10 -17.65 -1.56
CA ASN A 31 3.99 -18.60 -1.46
C ASN A 31 4.19 -19.65 -0.36
N GLN A 32 5.32 -19.62 0.38
CA GLN A 32 5.49 -20.48 1.54
C GLN A 32 4.59 -20.01 2.69
N PRO A 33 3.99 -20.95 3.43
CA PRO A 33 3.32 -20.63 4.68
C PRO A 33 4.34 -20.13 5.71
N THR A 34 3.98 -19.06 6.40
CA THR A 34 4.73 -18.47 7.50
C THR A 34 3.87 -18.56 8.75
N ALA A 35 4.43 -19.17 9.80
CA ALA A 35 3.78 -19.22 11.10
C ALA A 35 3.71 -17.81 11.69
N VAL A 36 2.52 -17.43 12.13
CA VAL A 36 2.24 -16.18 12.85
C VAL A 36 1.49 -16.58 14.12
N ILE A 37 1.69 -15.85 15.22
CA ILE A 37 1.01 -16.11 16.49
C ILE A 37 -0.49 -16.31 16.29
N GLU A 38 -1.07 -17.30 16.97
CA GLU A 38 -2.52 -17.48 17.05
C GLU A 38 -3.00 -16.83 18.35
N PRO A 39 -3.79 -15.74 18.28
CA PRO A 39 -4.21 -15.04 19.48
C PRO A 39 -5.28 -15.83 20.22
N GLN A 40 -5.25 -15.72 21.54
CA GLN A 40 -6.38 -16.13 22.38
C GLN A 40 -7.57 -15.20 22.11
N LEU A 41 -8.67 -15.81 21.66
CA LEU A 41 -9.93 -15.11 21.46
C LEU A 41 -10.75 -15.15 22.75
N PRO A 42 -11.63 -14.17 22.98
CA PRO A 42 -12.61 -14.23 24.06
C PRO A 42 -13.48 -15.49 24.01
N GLY A 43 -14.16 -15.82 25.12
CA GLY A 43 -14.92 -17.08 25.25
C GLY A 43 -16.06 -17.28 24.24
N ASP A 44 -16.55 -16.22 23.61
CA ASP A 44 -17.53 -16.27 22.51
C ASP A 44 -16.89 -16.43 21.12
N GLY A 45 -15.56 -16.48 21.04
CA GLY A 45 -14.78 -16.59 19.81
C GLY A 45 -14.75 -15.32 18.97
N LYS A 46 -15.27 -14.19 19.45
CA LYS A 46 -15.40 -12.95 18.68
C LYS A 46 -14.44 -11.86 19.18
N LEU A 47 -13.95 -11.06 18.24
CA LEU A 47 -13.13 -9.89 18.51
C LEU A 47 -14.01 -8.72 19.01
N GLN A 48 -13.40 -7.75 19.69
CA GLN A 48 -14.15 -6.66 20.33
C GLN A 48 -14.87 -5.75 19.32
N CYS A 49 -14.16 -4.81 18.71
CA CYS A 49 -14.73 -3.88 17.73
C CYS A 49 -13.85 -3.76 16.48
N VAL A 50 -14.46 -3.37 15.37
CA VAL A 50 -13.77 -3.03 14.12
C VAL A 50 -14.33 -1.75 13.49
N SER A 51 -13.47 -0.90 12.96
CA SER A 51 -13.86 0.28 12.19
C SER A 51 -14.61 -0.13 10.93
N TYR A 52 -15.80 0.43 10.75
CA TYR A 52 -16.71 0.16 9.65
C TYR A 52 -17.03 1.46 8.90
N SER A 53 -16.67 1.48 7.63
CA SER A 53 -16.83 2.61 6.73
C SER A 53 -17.12 2.06 5.32
N PRO A 54 -18.40 1.88 4.96
CA PRO A 54 -18.84 1.06 3.82
C PRO A 54 -18.69 1.74 2.45
N TYR A 55 -17.62 2.49 2.23
CA TYR A 55 -17.35 3.17 0.96
C TYR A 55 -16.38 2.35 0.08
N TYR A 56 -16.75 1.12 -0.27
CA TYR A 56 -15.84 0.21 -1.00
C TYR A 56 -16.26 -0.12 -2.43
N HIS A 57 -17.50 0.22 -2.84
CA HIS A 57 -17.89 0.12 -4.23
C HIS A 57 -17.37 1.29 -5.06
N GLN A 58 -17.28 1.07 -6.39
CA GLN A 58 -16.81 2.08 -7.32
C GLN A 58 -17.65 3.36 -7.22
N GLY A 59 -16.97 4.50 -7.03
CA GLY A 59 -17.62 5.82 -6.92
C GLY A 59 -18.14 6.16 -5.53
N GLN A 60 -18.16 5.21 -4.57
CA GLN A 60 -18.48 5.51 -3.18
C GLN A 60 -17.29 6.20 -2.51
N THR A 61 -17.56 7.33 -1.86
CA THR A 61 -16.57 8.07 -1.06
C THR A 61 -17.29 9.00 -0.09
N PRO A 62 -16.80 9.17 1.15
CA PRO A 62 -17.33 10.16 2.08
C PRO A 62 -17.01 11.60 1.63
N LEU A 63 -16.07 11.79 0.71
CA LEU A 63 -15.68 13.12 0.21
C LEU A 63 -16.73 13.74 -0.71
N ASN A 64 -17.63 12.93 -1.26
CA ASN A 64 -18.79 13.39 -2.02
C ASN A 64 -20.00 13.45 -1.08
N PRO A 65 -20.53 14.64 -0.74
CA PRO A 65 -21.64 14.76 0.22
C PRO A 65 -22.94 14.13 -0.28
N ASN A 66 -23.06 13.83 -1.58
CA ASN A 66 -24.22 13.17 -2.17
C ASN A 66 -24.11 11.64 -2.16
N THR A 67 -22.98 11.07 -1.73
CA THR A 67 -22.90 9.62 -1.52
C THR A 67 -23.92 9.23 -0.46
N LEU A 68 -24.71 8.19 -0.74
CA LEU A 68 -25.64 7.56 0.18
C LEU A 68 -25.35 6.06 0.16
N ILE A 69 -25.19 5.47 1.34
CA ILE A 69 -25.03 4.02 1.49
C ILE A 69 -26.41 3.42 1.75
N GLU A 70 -26.79 2.48 0.89
CA GLU A 70 -28.08 1.82 0.98
C GLU A 70 -28.15 0.89 2.22
N PRO A 71 -29.28 0.85 2.95
CA PRO A 71 -29.48 -0.05 4.08
C PRO A 71 -29.14 -1.51 3.79
N ALA A 72 -29.43 -2.00 2.57
CA ALA A 72 -29.14 -3.37 2.17
C ALA A 72 -27.63 -3.70 2.17
N GLN A 73 -26.77 -2.74 1.80
CA GLN A 73 -25.32 -2.91 1.87
C GLN A 73 -24.89 -3.01 3.33
N ILE A 74 -25.43 -2.15 4.21
CA ILE A 74 -25.14 -2.17 5.65
C ILE A 74 -25.59 -3.50 6.28
N ASP A 75 -26.78 -3.99 5.94
CA ASP A 75 -27.30 -5.26 6.47
C ASP A 75 -26.42 -6.45 6.02
N GLN A 76 -25.96 -6.46 4.76
CA GLN A 76 -25.03 -7.48 4.26
C GLN A 76 -23.70 -7.45 5.01
N ASP A 77 -23.11 -6.26 5.13
CA ASP A 77 -21.80 -6.07 5.76
C ASP A 77 -21.84 -6.45 7.24
N LEU A 78 -22.82 -5.97 8.00
CA LEU A 78 -22.94 -6.29 9.42
C LEU A 78 -23.29 -7.77 9.65
N THR A 79 -24.07 -8.39 8.76
CA THR A 79 -24.32 -9.85 8.84
C THR A 79 -23.02 -10.64 8.73
N LEU A 80 -22.11 -10.24 7.84
CA LEU A 80 -20.78 -10.83 7.76
C LEU A 80 -19.95 -10.54 9.01
N LEU A 81 -19.84 -9.26 9.40
CA LEU A 81 -18.99 -8.83 10.51
C LEU A 81 -19.44 -9.41 11.85
N SER A 82 -20.74 -9.60 12.08
CA SER A 82 -21.31 -10.17 13.31
C SER A 82 -20.81 -11.58 13.63
N LYS A 83 -20.28 -12.29 12.64
CA LYS A 83 -19.69 -13.63 12.82
C LYS A 83 -18.33 -13.59 13.51
N GLN A 84 -17.60 -12.49 13.37
CA GLN A 84 -16.22 -12.34 13.85
C GLN A 84 -16.06 -11.25 14.91
N PHE A 85 -16.98 -10.28 14.96
CA PHE A 85 -16.91 -9.11 15.83
C PHE A 85 -18.19 -8.93 16.64
N ASN A 86 -18.05 -8.43 17.87
CA ASN A 86 -19.18 -8.05 18.71
C ASN A 86 -19.65 -6.61 18.47
N CYS A 87 -18.81 -5.79 17.83
CA CYS A 87 -19.07 -4.37 17.70
C CYS A 87 -18.44 -3.78 16.44
N VAL A 88 -19.05 -2.70 15.95
CA VAL A 88 -18.47 -1.85 14.90
C VAL A 88 -18.30 -0.42 15.41
N ARG A 89 -17.32 0.29 14.85
CA ARG A 89 -17.18 1.74 15.03
C ARG A 89 -17.46 2.44 13.71
N ILE A 90 -18.34 3.44 13.71
CA ILE A 90 -18.54 4.32 12.55
C ILE A 90 -18.04 5.73 12.85
N TYR A 91 -17.70 6.49 11.81
CA TYR A 91 -17.05 7.80 11.92
C TYR A 91 -18.01 8.99 11.80
N SER A 92 -19.19 8.74 11.21
CA SER A 92 -20.23 9.73 10.94
C SER A 92 -21.59 9.03 10.98
N VAL A 93 -22.64 9.82 11.18
CA VAL A 93 -24.05 9.42 11.06
C VAL A 93 -24.70 9.95 9.78
N SER A 94 -23.98 10.73 8.98
CA SER A 94 -24.43 11.20 7.67
C SER A 94 -24.39 10.09 6.63
N GLN A 95 -24.93 10.36 5.44
CA GLN A 95 -24.81 9.48 4.26
C GLN A 95 -25.42 8.08 4.43
N GLY A 96 -26.45 7.96 5.28
CA GLY A 96 -27.16 6.72 5.56
C GLY A 96 -26.55 5.90 6.71
N LEU A 97 -25.45 6.35 7.31
CA LEU A 97 -24.79 5.65 8.40
C LEU A 97 -25.57 5.71 9.73
N ASP A 98 -26.56 6.61 9.86
CA ASP A 98 -27.52 6.63 10.96
C ASP A 98 -28.41 5.37 11.04
N TYR A 99 -28.45 4.55 9.98
CA TYR A 99 -29.10 3.24 9.97
C TYR A 99 -28.28 2.12 10.65
N VAL A 100 -26.95 2.28 10.78
CA VAL A 100 -26.05 1.24 11.32
C VAL A 100 -26.49 0.70 12.69
N PRO A 101 -26.92 1.53 13.66
CA PRO A 101 -27.41 1.03 14.95
C PRO A 101 -28.67 0.15 14.82
N GLU A 102 -29.55 0.45 13.89
CA GLU A 102 -30.73 -0.40 13.64
C GLU A 102 -30.31 -1.78 13.14
N ALA A 103 -29.43 -1.83 12.13
CA ALA A 103 -28.91 -3.08 11.58
C ALA A 103 -28.11 -3.88 12.63
N ALA A 104 -27.26 -3.22 13.41
CA ALA A 104 -26.50 -3.84 14.50
C ALA A 104 -27.41 -4.47 15.56
N SER A 105 -28.50 -3.79 15.94
CA SER A 105 -29.45 -4.28 16.94
C SER A 105 -30.10 -5.62 16.54
N LYS A 106 -30.37 -5.83 15.24
CA LYS A 106 -30.94 -7.08 14.70
C LYS A 106 -29.98 -8.28 14.86
N LEU A 107 -28.69 -7.99 14.97
CA LEU A 107 -27.61 -8.98 15.02
C LEU A 107 -27.00 -9.14 16.43
N GLY A 108 -27.50 -8.39 17.41
CA GLY A 108 -26.93 -8.35 18.76
C GLY A 108 -25.53 -7.72 18.81
N MET A 109 -25.16 -6.93 17.80
CA MET A 109 -23.90 -6.18 17.79
C MET A 109 -24.05 -4.84 18.50
N GLN A 110 -22.96 -4.33 19.07
CA GLN A 110 -22.90 -2.96 19.59
C GLN A 110 -22.23 -1.99 18.60
N VAL A 111 -22.42 -0.68 18.81
CA VAL A 111 -21.86 0.36 17.95
C VAL A 111 -21.15 1.44 18.76
N TYR A 112 -19.92 1.76 18.40
CA TYR A 112 -19.31 3.05 18.71
C TYR A 112 -19.75 4.06 17.64
N LEU A 113 -20.62 5.00 18.04
CA LEU A 113 -21.27 5.94 17.13
C LEU A 113 -20.41 7.20 16.98
N GLY A 114 -19.84 7.44 15.80
CA GLY A 114 -19.06 8.65 15.53
C GLY A 114 -19.91 9.81 15.05
N ALA A 115 -19.65 11.00 15.59
CA ALA A 115 -20.10 12.27 15.04
C ALA A 115 -18.90 12.99 14.42
N TRP A 116 -18.91 13.21 13.11
CA TRP A 116 -17.81 13.89 12.42
C TRP A 116 -17.79 15.40 12.72
N ILE A 117 -16.69 15.88 13.30
CA ILE A 117 -16.48 17.31 13.57
C ILE A 117 -15.36 17.79 12.64
N GLY A 118 -15.63 18.85 11.89
CA GLY A 118 -14.67 19.49 10.98
C GLY A 118 -14.64 21.02 11.12
N TRP A 119 -14.24 21.73 10.06
CA TRP A 119 -14.10 23.19 10.08
C TRP A 119 -15.41 23.98 10.24
N VAL A 120 -16.52 23.47 9.70
CA VAL A 120 -17.75 24.25 9.51
C VAL A 120 -18.72 23.99 10.65
N LYS A 121 -18.88 24.99 11.54
CA LYS A 121 -19.73 24.90 12.74
C LYS A 121 -21.15 24.39 12.46
N THR A 122 -21.81 24.91 11.43
CA THR A 122 -23.20 24.53 11.12
C THR A 122 -23.34 23.06 10.69
N LEU A 123 -22.32 22.50 10.04
CA LEU A 123 -22.28 21.07 9.70
C LEU A 123 -21.99 20.23 10.95
N ASN A 124 -21.07 20.68 11.80
CA ASN A 124 -20.77 20.02 13.08
C ASN A 124 -22.01 19.95 13.98
N ASP A 125 -22.75 21.05 14.10
CA ASP A 125 -23.97 21.11 14.91
C ASP A 125 -25.01 20.12 14.37
N LYS A 126 -25.24 20.09 13.05
CA LYS A 126 -26.18 19.17 12.40
C LYS A 126 -25.79 17.70 12.63
N GLU A 127 -24.52 17.37 12.41
CA GLU A 127 -23.99 16.02 12.60
C GLU A 127 -24.11 15.57 14.06
N LEU A 128 -23.72 16.43 15.01
CA LEU A 128 -23.78 16.13 16.42
C LEU A 128 -25.22 15.98 16.94
N ASP A 129 -26.14 16.84 16.49
CA ASP A 129 -27.55 16.76 16.88
C ASP A 129 -28.18 15.45 16.38
N LEU A 130 -27.88 15.04 15.15
CA LEU A 130 -28.32 13.75 14.61
C LEU A 130 -27.70 12.58 15.40
N ALA A 131 -26.40 12.62 15.69
CA ALA A 131 -25.73 11.56 16.42
C ALA A 131 -26.27 11.40 17.85
N ILE A 132 -26.58 12.49 18.54
CA ILE A 132 -27.24 12.47 19.86
C ILE A 132 -28.64 11.84 19.75
N ALA A 133 -29.43 12.22 18.74
CA ALA A 133 -30.76 11.67 18.54
C ALA A 133 -30.72 10.15 18.27
N VAL A 134 -29.79 9.70 17.43
CA VAL A 134 -29.56 8.28 17.13
C VAL A 134 -29.09 7.52 18.38
N ALA A 135 -28.14 8.08 19.14
CA ALA A 135 -27.66 7.49 20.38
C ALA A 135 -28.78 7.28 21.40
N ASN A 136 -29.66 8.27 21.54
CA ASN A 136 -30.80 8.19 22.45
C ASN A 136 -31.92 7.25 21.97
N LYS A 137 -32.00 6.99 20.66
CA LYS A 137 -32.96 6.05 20.07
C LYS A 137 -32.55 4.59 20.28
N TYR A 138 -31.25 4.30 20.29
CA TYR A 138 -30.70 2.94 20.45
C TYR A 138 -29.73 2.82 21.64
N PRO A 139 -30.13 3.18 22.87
CA PRO A 139 -29.21 3.26 24.02
C PRO A 139 -28.61 1.90 24.42
N GLU A 140 -29.29 0.79 24.13
CA GLU A 140 -28.80 -0.57 24.40
C GLU A 140 -27.81 -1.07 23.34
N THR A 141 -27.86 -0.49 22.14
CA THR A 141 -26.97 -0.86 21.02
C THR A 141 -25.74 0.03 20.97
N ILE A 142 -25.85 1.31 21.33
CA ILE A 142 -24.74 2.25 21.30
C ILE A 142 -23.87 2.09 22.56
N LYS A 143 -22.61 1.69 22.35
CA LYS A 143 -21.62 1.53 23.42
C LYS A 143 -21.09 2.88 23.91
N ALA A 144 -20.87 3.83 23.00
CA ALA A 144 -20.56 5.23 23.29
C ALA A 144 -20.74 6.11 22.05
N LEU A 145 -20.92 7.42 22.27
CA LEU A 145 -20.86 8.47 21.26
C LEU A 145 -19.44 9.05 21.21
N ILE A 146 -18.76 8.93 20.07
CA ILE A 146 -17.44 9.51 19.82
C ILE A 146 -17.62 10.84 19.07
N VAL A 147 -17.35 11.96 19.75
CA VAL A 147 -17.54 13.31 19.19
C VAL A 147 -16.24 13.80 18.58
N GLY A 148 -16.07 13.60 17.27
CA GLY A 148 -14.88 13.97 16.53
C GLY A 148 -13.86 12.84 16.38
N ASN A 149 -13.10 12.90 15.29
CA ASN A 149 -12.02 11.99 14.96
C ASN A 149 -10.81 12.79 14.51
N GLU A 150 -9.73 12.79 15.29
CA GLU A 150 -8.46 13.46 14.96
C GLU A 150 -8.63 14.96 14.67
N VAL A 151 -9.61 15.60 15.29
CA VAL A 151 -9.98 17.00 15.03
C VAL A 151 -8.83 17.95 15.39
N LEU A 152 -8.12 17.68 16.48
CA LEU A 152 -6.96 18.48 16.90
C LEU A 152 -5.74 18.17 16.02
N LEU A 153 -5.52 16.90 15.66
CA LEU A 153 -4.48 16.52 14.69
C LEU A 153 -4.67 17.24 13.35
N ARG A 154 -5.91 17.29 12.84
CA ARG A 154 -6.25 17.99 11.59
C ARG A 154 -6.28 19.51 11.74
N GLY A 155 -6.17 20.03 12.97
CA GLY A 155 -6.20 21.45 13.27
C GLY A 155 -7.56 22.12 13.05
N GLU A 156 -8.63 21.33 12.94
CA GLU A 156 -9.96 21.79 12.50
C GLU A 156 -10.75 22.53 13.57
N GLN A 157 -10.43 22.27 14.84
CA GLN A 157 -11.01 22.93 16.00
C GLN A 157 -9.96 23.18 17.07
N THR A 158 -10.23 24.15 17.93
CA THR A 158 -9.44 24.37 19.15
C THR A 158 -9.88 23.42 20.27
N GLU A 159 -9.02 23.22 21.27
CA GLU A 159 -9.38 22.48 22.48
C GLU A 159 -10.66 23.02 23.13
N THR A 160 -10.80 24.34 23.24
CA THR A 160 -11.99 24.99 23.81
C THR A 160 -13.26 24.68 23.02
N ALA A 161 -13.20 24.70 21.69
CA ALA A 161 -14.33 24.35 20.84
C ALA A 161 -14.71 22.87 21.01
N MET A 162 -13.73 21.97 21.09
CA MET A 162 -13.97 20.56 21.38
C MET A 162 -14.63 20.33 22.74
N LYS A 163 -14.19 21.03 23.79
CA LYS A 163 -14.85 20.98 25.11
C LYS A 163 -16.32 21.39 25.04
N ALA A 164 -16.66 22.39 24.20
CA ALA A 164 -18.04 22.82 24.01
C ALA A 164 -18.91 21.74 23.33
N TYR A 165 -18.42 21.10 22.26
CA TYR A 165 -19.14 20.00 21.61
C TYR A 165 -19.32 18.79 22.53
N LEU A 166 -18.28 18.43 23.29
CA LEU A 166 -18.33 17.34 24.27
C LEU A 166 -19.34 17.63 25.39
N THR A 167 -19.34 18.85 25.92
CA THR A 167 -20.30 19.28 26.95
C THR A 167 -21.73 19.22 26.43
N LYS A 168 -21.98 19.72 25.21
CA LYS A 168 -23.29 19.63 24.54
C LYS A 168 -23.75 18.17 24.43
N ALA A 169 -22.87 17.28 23.96
CA ALA A 169 -23.18 15.86 23.83
C ALA A 169 -23.54 15.23 25.19
N LYS A 170 -22.69 15.41 26.21
CA LYS A 170 -22.88 14.83 27.55
C LYS A 170 -24.18 15.26 28.23
N LEU A 171 -24.62 16.50 28.00
CA LEU A 171 -25.87 17.00 28.58
C LEU A 171 -27.11 16.44 27.89
N ALA A 172 -27.00 15.99 26.64
CA ALA A 172 -28.14 15.64 25.80
C ALA A 172 -28.25 14.14 25.47
N THR A 173 -27.19 13.36 25.65
CA THR A 173 -27.18 11.92 25.36
C THR A 173 -27.27 11.07 26.64
N LYS A 174 -27.76 9.83 26.50
CA LYS A 174 -27.87 8.84 27.58
C LYS A 174 -26.71 7.85 27.65
N VAL A 175 -25.87 7.81 26.61
CA VAL A 175 -24.73 6.90 26.51
C VAL A 175 -23.42 7.61 26.86
N PRO A 176 -22.35 6.89 27.21
CA PRO A 176 -21.04 7.50 27.43
C PRO A 176 -20.55 8.31 26.22
N VAL A 177 -19.86 9.41 26.46
CA VAL A 177 -19.28 10.31 25.45
C VAL A 177 -17.75 10.29 25.52
N THR A 178 -17.11 10.21 24.38
CA THR A 178 -15.64 10.29 24.25
C THR A 178 -15.24 11.14 23.04
N TYR A 179 -13.94 11.36 22.89
CA TYR A 179 -13.29 11.98 21.75
C TYR A 179 -12.18 11.03 21.27
N ALA A 180 -11.94 10.93 19.97
CA ALA A 180 -10.89 10.09 19.41
C ALA A 180 -9.81 10.92 18.71
N ASP A 181 -8.54 10.70 19.07
CA ASP A 181 -7.37 11.35 18.46
C ASP A 181 -6.12 10.47 18.60
N VAL A 182 -5.05 10.81 17.90
CA VAL A 182 -3.74 10.15 18.07
C VAL A 182 -3.17 10.41 19.46
N TRP A 183 -2.43 9.43 19.98
CA TRP A 183 -1.93 9.45 21.36
C TRP A 183 -1.06 10.69 21.67
N GLU A 184 -0.32 11.21 20.69
CA GLU A 184 0.50 12.41 20.84
C GLU A 184 -0.35 13.66 21.07
N PHE A 185 -1.49 13.79 20.38
CA PHE A 185 -2.39 14.94 20.53
C PHE A 185 -3.17 14.88 21.83
N TRP A 186 -3.55 13.69 22.28
CA TRP A 186 -4.06 13.51 23.64
C TRP A 186 -3.06 13.98 24.70
N ARG A 187 -1.77 13.62 24.58
CA ARG A 187 -0.74 14.07 25.52
C ARG A 187 -0.40 15.56 25.44
N LYS A 188 -0.63 16.22 24.30
CA LYS A 188 -0.53 17.68 24.18
C LYS A 188 -1.71 18.41 24.85
N HIS A 189 -2.86 17.75 24.96
CA HIS A 189 -4.11 18.31 25.49
C HIS A 189 -4.71 17.46 26.62
N PRO A 190 -3.95 17.10 27.68
CA PRO A 190 -4.41 16.11 28.66
C PRO A 190 -5.63 16.57 29.46
N ALA A 191 -5.84 17.88 29.60
CA ALA A 191 -7.00 18.47 30.28
C ALA A 191 -8.34 18.22 29.56
N LEU A 192 -8.34 17.69 28.32
CA LEU A 192 -9.57 17.23 27.67
C LEU A 192 -10.17 15.99 28.33
N GLU A 193 -9.37 15.24 29.11
CA GLU A 193 -9.86 14.08 29.85
C GLU A 193 -11.10 14.43 30.69
N ASP A 194 -11.12 15.61 31.33
CA ASP A 194 -12.23 16.07 32.17
C ASP A 194 -13.56 16.20 31.39
N SER A 195 -13.50 16.37 30.07
CA SER A 195 -14.66 16.57 29.20
C SER A 195 -15.23 15.28 28.60
N VAL A 196 -14.58 14.14 28.79
CA VAL A 196 -15.01 12.82 28.27
C VAL A 196 -15.34 11.85 29.41
N ASP A 197 -16.04 10.77 29.14
CA ASP A 197 -16.28 9.69 30.12
C ASP A 197 -15.14 8.67 30.15
N PHE A 198 -14.45 8.50 29.02
CA PHE A 198 -13.23 7.73 28.87
C PHE A 198 -12.41 8.30 27.69
N VAL A 199 -11.12 7.99 27.63
CA VAL A 199 -10.21 8.49 26.59
C VAL A 199 -10.17 7.50 25.42
N THR A 200 -10.26 7.96 24.19
CA THR A 200 -10.10 7.11 22.99
C THR A 200 -8.87 7.53 22.20
N VAL A 201 -7.87 6.66 22.11
CA VAL A 201 -6.58 6.95 21.47
C VAL A 201 -6.38 6.15 20.19
N HIS A 202 -5.76 6.73 19.17
CA HIS A 202 -5.28 6.01 18.01
C HIS A 202 -3.78 5.71 18.18
N ILE A 203 -3.41 4.45 17.93
CA ILE A 203 -2.03 3.98 17.94
C ILE A 203 -1.82 3.22 16.64
N LEU A 204 -1.20 3.88 15.67
CA LEU A 204 -0.97 3.36 14.33
C LEU A 204 0.52 3.41 14.03
N PRO A 205 1.31 2.42 14.47
CA PRO A 205 2.77 2.49 14.40
C PRO A 205 3.31 2.72 12.98
N TYR A 206 2.56 2.32 11.94
CA TYR A 206 2.88 2.63 10.55
C TYR A 206 2.73 4.12 10.21
N TRP A 207 1.73 4.82 10.75
CA TRP A 207 1.38 6.21 10.41
C TRP A 207 2.07 7.28 11.25
N GLU A 208 2.60 6.91 12.40
CA GLU A 208 3.34 7.82 13.27
C GLU A 208 4.49 8.52 12.53
N ASP A 209 4.89 9.69 13.04
CA ASP A 209 5.98 10.47 12.44
C ASP A 209 7.31 9.69 12.49
N ASN A 210 7.49 8.86 13.52
CA ASN A 210 8.54 7.86 13.60
C ASN A 210 7.92 6.46 13.41
N PRO A 211 7.80 5.97 12.17
CA PRO A 211 7.08 4.73 11.90
C PRO A 211 7.91 3.52 12.38
N GLN A 212 7.23 2.54 12.98
CA GLN A 212 7.87 1.39 13.64
C GLN A 212 7.99 0.18 12.73
N SER A 213 9.09 -0.59 12.82
CA SER A 213 9.19 -1.88 12.13
C SER A 213 8.18 -2.88 12.67
N ILE A 214 7.85 -3.93 11.90
CA ILE A 214 6.88 -4.94 12.35
C ILE A 214 7.36 -5.66 13.62
N GLU A 215 8.68 -5.84 13.77
CA GLU A 215 9.32 -6.48 14.93
C GLU A 215 9.16 -5.67 16.22
N HIS A 216 9.03 -4.35 16.13
CA HIS A 216 8.95 -3.44 17.28
C HIS A 216 7.56 -2.83 17.49
N ALA A 217 6.64 -2.98 16.54
CA ALA A 217 5.34 -2.32 16.57
C ALA A 217 4.48 -2.67 17.80
N LEU A 218 4.53 -3.93 18.27
CA LEU A 218 3.78 -4.38 19.45
C LEU A 218 4.37 -3.84 20.74
N ASP A 219 5.69 -3.89 20.89
CA ASP A 219 6.39 -3.32 22.05
C ASP A 219 6.15 -1.82 22.14
N HIS A 220 6.22 -1.12 20.99
CA HIS A 220 5.88 0.29 20.90
C HIS A 220 4.45 0.56 21.36
N THR A 221 3.48 -0.21 20.89
CA THR A 221 2.07 -0.09 21.31
C THR A 221 1.91 -0.27 22.82
N SER A 222 2.63 -1.24 23.41
CA SER A 222 2.63 -1.42 24.87
C SER A 222 3.23 -0.24 25.61
N ASN A 223 4.37 0.26 25.15
CA ASN A 223 5.05 1.41 25.77
C ASN A 223 4.19 2.68 25.71
N VAL A 224 3.51 2.91 24.59
CA VAL A 224 2.56 4.02 24.44
C VAL A 224 1.39 3.86 25.42
N MET A 225 0.82 2.66 25.54
CA MET A 225 -0.27 2.42 26.48
C MET A 225 0.15 2.61 27.95
N ASP A 226 1.36 2.20 28.33
CA ASP A 226 1.88 2.42 29.68
C ASP A 226 2.08 3.92 29.96
N LEU A 227 2.64 4.67 28.99
CA LEU A 227 2.75 6.12 29.07
C LEU A 227 1.38 6.82 29.20
N LEU A 228 0.36 6.35 28.48
CA LEU A 228 -0.98 6.92 28.54
C LEU A 228 -1.67 6.61 29.87
N LYS A 229 -1.45 5.44 30.45
CA LYS A 229 -1.95 5.10 31.81
C LYS A 229 -1.32 5.96 32.90
N ASP A 230 -0.07 6.39 32.72
CA ASP A 230 0.57 7.35 33.63
C ASP A 230 0.05 8.78 33.42
N THR A 231 -0.45 9.09 32.22
CA THR A 231 -0.96 10.42 31.85
C THR A 231 -2.42 10.62 32.27
N PHE A 232 -3.25 9.59 32.12
CA PHE A 232 -4.71 9.66 32.25
C PHE A 232 -5.22 8.79 33.39
N LYS A 233 -6.29 9.24 34.05
CA LYS A 233 -6.94 8.53 35.16
C LYS A 233 -8.14 7.69 34.71
N LYS A 234 -8.80 8.11 33.63
CA LYS A 234 -9.98 7.45 33.07
C LYS A 234 -9.54 6.26 32.22
N GLN A 235 -10.50 5.36 31.98
CA GLN A 235 -10.28 4.22 31.11
C GLN A 235 -9.85 4.69 29.71
N ILE A 236 -8.97 3.91 29.08
CA ILE A 236 -8.50 4.16 27.73
C ILE A 236 -9.06 3.08 26.79
N LEU A 237 -9.67 3.52 25.70
CA LEU A 237 -10.02 2.71 24.54
C LEU A 237 -8.95 2.96 23.46
N ILE A 238 -8.39 1.89 22.90
CA ILE A 238 -7.61 2.00 21.66
C ILE A 238 -8.63 2.09 20.51
N GLY A 239 -8.91 3.31 20.07
CA GLY A 239 -9.91 3.61 19.04
C GLY A 239 -9.50 3.19 17.63
N GLU A 240 -8.20 3.17 17.34
CA GLU A 240 -7.65 2.64 16.09
C GLU A 240 -6.29 2.03 16.33
N THR A 241 -6.10 0.86 15.73
CA THR A 241 -4.82 0.19 15.60
C THR A 241 -4.93 -0.82 14.48
N GLY A 242 -3.89 -0.93 13.67
CA GLY A 242 -3.89 -1.79 12.50
C GLY A 242 -2.59 -1.73 11.73
N TRP A 243 -2.55 -2.45 10.63
CA TRP A 243 -1.40 -2.45 9.73
C TRP A 243 -1.86 -2.72 8.29
N PRO A 244 -1.32 -2.01 7.29
CA PRO A 244 -1.75 -2.16 5.91
C PRO A 244 -1.13 -3.39 5.23
N SER A 245 -1.88 -4.04 4.33
CA SER A 245 -1.42 -5.23 3.62
C SER A 245 -0.65 -4.95 2.33
N VAL A 246 -0.79 -3.75 1.75
CA VAL A 246 -0.20 -3.36 0.45
C VAL A 246 0.16 -1.87 0.49
N GLY A 247 1.20 -1.48 -0.25
CA GLY A 247 1.58 -0.09 -0.48
C GLY A 247 3.03 0.21 -0.13
N ARG A 248 3.33 1.50 -0.02
CA ARG A 248 4.66 2.04 0.30
C ARG A 248 5.20 1.55 1.65
N GLN A 249 6.47 1.13 1.66
CA GLN A 249 7.26 1.03 2.90
C GLN A 249 7.67 2.43 3.38
N ARG A 250 7.46 2.75 4.67
CA ARG A 250 7.94 3.96 5.34
C ARG A 250 9.04 3.60 6.32
N GLN A 251 10.28 4.02 6.06
CA GLN A 251 11.46 3.55 6.83
C GLN A 251 11.45 2.01 6.93
N GLU A 252 11.33 1.43 8.12
CA GLU A 252 11.27 -0.02 8.36
C GLU A 252 9.84 -0.59 8.33
N SER A 253 8.82 0.27 8.32
CA SER A 253 7.41 -0.13 8.32
C SER A 253 6.97 -0.57 6.94
N GLN A 254 6.99 -1.88 6.71
CA GLN A 254 6.65 -2.49 5.44
C GLN A 254 5.19 -3.02 5.45
N PRO A 255 4.30 -2.52 4.57
CA PRO A 255 3.02 -3.16 4.30
C PRO A 255 3.21 -4.54 3.65
N SER A 256 2.55 -5.55 4.19
CA SER A 256 2.45 -6.89 3.58
C SER A 256 1.32 -7.68 4.24
N ALA A 257 0.80 -8.71 3.57
CA ALA A 257 -0.19 -9.60 4.17
C ALA A 257 0.33 -10.29 5.45
N ILE A 258 1.61 -10.68 5.46
CA ILE A 258 2.27 -11.26 6.64
C ILE A 258 2.34 -10.24 7.77
N ASN A 259 2.84 -9.03 7.51
CA ASN A 259 3.00 -8.01 8.55
C ASN A 259 1.65 -7.53 9.10
N GLN A 260 0.63 -7.44 8.24
CA GLN A 260 -0.74 -7.16 8.68
C GLN A 260 -1.23 -8.23 9.66
N ALA A 261 -1.10 -9.51 9.30
CA ALA A 261 -1.50 -10.60 10.18
C ALA A 261 -0.66 -10.66 11.47
N THR A 262 0.66 -10.48 11.36
CA THR A 262 1.58 -10.44 12.52
C THR A 262 1.19 -9.37 13.51
N TYR A 263 0.94 -8.15 13.03
CA TYR A 263 0.56 -7.04 13.89
C TYR A 263 -0.82 -7.29 14.52
N LEU A 264 -1.84 -7.59 13.71
CA LEU A 264 -3.21 -7.72 14.21
C LEU A 264 -3.34 -8.89 15.18
N ARG A 265 -2.79 -10.07 14.86
CA ARG A 265 -2.84 -11.22 15.77
C ARG A 265 -2.01 -10.99 17.03
N GLY A 266 -0.80 -10.44 16.92
CA GLY A 266 0.01 -10.12 18.09
C GLY A 266 -0.63 -9.05 18.98
N PHE A 267 -1.28 -8.05 18.38
CA PHE A 267 -2.01 -7.02 19.11
C PHE A 267 -3.22 -7.62 19.84
N ILE A 268 -3.99 -8.51 19.22
CA ILE A 268 -5.13 -9.16 19.87
C ILE A 268 -4.66 -9.97 21.08
N GLN A 269 -3.56 -10.71 20.97
CA GLN A 269 -2.98 -11.43 22.10
C GLN A 269 -2.55 -10.47 23.22
N LEU A 270 -1.82 -9.41 22.88
CA LEU A 270 -1.37 -8.40 23.84
C LEU A 270 -2.55 -7.71 24.54
N ALA A 271 -3.60 -7.37 23.79
CA ALA A 271 -4.80 -6.76 24.32
C ALA A 271 -5.57 -7.71 25.25
N HIS A 272 -5.60 -9.01 24.94
CA HIS A 272 -6.13 -10.03 25.84
C HIS A 272 -5.36 -10.07 27.17
N ASP A 273 -4.03 -10.18 27.10
CA ASP A 273 -3.18 -10.32 28.29
C ASP A 273 -3.20 -9.08 29.20
N LYS A 274 -3.36 -7.90 28.59
CA LYS A 274 -3.44 -6.61 29.30
C LYS A 274 -4.86 -6.15 29.60
N ASN A 275 -5.86 -6.94 29.20
CA ASN A 275 -7.29 -6.62 29.31
C ASN A 275 -7.64 -5.23 28.74
N TRP A 276 -7.15 -4.92 27.54
CA TRP A 276 -7.41 -3.66 26.86
C TRP A 276 -8.73 -3.68 26.08
N ASN A 277 -9.39 -2.52 26.05
CA ASN A 277 -10.47 -2.28 25.10
C ASN A 277 -9.89 -1.77 23.78
N TYR A 278 -10.35 -2.30 22.67
CA TYR A 278 -9.84 -1.91 21.36
C TYR A 278 -10.89 -1.91 20.25
N ASN A 279 -10.56 -1.18 19.20
CA ASN A 279 -11.20 -1.19 17.90
C ASN A 279 -10.12 -1.28 16.80
N LEU A 280 -10.20 -2.32 15.96
CA LEU A 280 -9.24 -2.54 14.87
C LEU A 280 -9.57 -1.67 13.65
N ILE A 281 -8.55 -1.14 12.97
CA ILE A 281 -8.70 -0.47 11.68
C ILE A 281 -8.14 -1.38 10.57
N GLU A 282 -8.95 -1.87 9.63
CA GLU A 282 -10.43 -1.75 9.54
C GLU A 282 -11.11 -2.98 8.97
N ALA A 283 -12.44 -2.95 8.89
CA ALA A 283 -13.23 -4.06 8.40
C ALA A 283 -12.91 -4.37 6.94
N ILE A 284 -13.16 -3.43 6.03
CA ILE A 284 -13.11 -3.65 4.58
C ILE A 284 -12.15 -2.63 3.97
N ASP A 285 -11.38 -3.06 2.97
CA ASP A 285 -10.52 -2.17 2.18
C ASP A 285 -11.30 -0.99 1.59
N GLN A 286 -10.70 0.20 1.60
CA GLN A 286 -11.36 1.46 1.25
C GLN A 286 -10.64 2.17 0.09
N PRO A 287 -10.97 1.87 -1.18
CA PRO A 287 -10.26 2.40 -2.34
C PRO A 287 -10.18 3.93 -2.42
N TRP A 288 -11.17 4.66 -1.87
CA TRP A 288 -11.21 6.13 -1.89
C TRP A 288 -10.12 6.79 -1.04
N LYS A 289 -9.65 6.12 0.03
CA LYS A 289 -8.57 6.64 0.89
C LYS A 289 -7.27 6.82 0.13
N ARG A 290 -7.09 6.06 -0.96
CA ARG A 290 -5.88 6.16 -1.78
C ARG A 290 -5.67 7.55 -2.40
N GLY A 291 -6.73 8.36 -2.53
CA GLY A 291 -6.61 9.75 -2.98
C GLY A 291 -5.99 10.70 -1.94
N LEU A 292 -6.03 10.32 -0.65
CA LEU A 292 -5.51 11.11 0.47
C LEU A 292 -4.22 10.53 1.05
N GLU A 293 -4.11 9.20 1.04
CA GLU A 293 -3.08 8.45 1.77
C GLU A 293 -2.16 7.66 0.82
N GLY A 294 -2.37 7.76 -0.49
CA GLY A 294 -1.66 6.94 -1.48
C GLY A 294 -2.08 5.46 -1.44
N THR A 295 -1.35 4.58 -2.13
CA THR A 295 -1.71 3.16 -2.26
C THR A 295 -2.12 2.54 -0.93
N VAL A 296 -1.33 2.79 0.13
CA VAL A 296 -1.52 2.19 1.45
C VAL A 296 -2.89 2.46 2.08
N GLY A 297 -3.48 3.63 1.84
CA GLY A 297 -4.78 3.99 2.43
C GLY A 297 -5.90 3.06 2.00
N GLY A 298 -5.77 2.42 0.83
CA GLY A 298 -6.77 1.49 0.32
C GLY A 298 -6.74 0.10 0.95
N TYR A 299 -5.72 -0.25 1.75
CA TYR A 299 -5.38 -1.65 2.06
C TYR A 299 -5.27 -1.96 3.56
N TRP A 300 -6.03 -1.27 4.41
CA TRP A 300 -6.09 -1.51 5.87
C TRP A 300 -7.11 -2.57 6.27
N GLY A 301 -8.02 -2.95 5.37
CA GLY A 301 -9.09 -3.90 5.63
C GLY A 301 -8.57 -5.28 6.04
N ILE A 302 -9.32 -5.93 6.93
CA ILE A 302 -9.22 -7.36 7.23
C ILE A 302 -9.91 -8.18 6.12
N TYR A 303 -10.88 -7.57 5.45
CA TYR A 303 -11.56 -8.06 4.25
C TYR A 303 -11.18 -7.22 3.02
N ASN A 304 -11.12 -7.87 1.86
CA ASN A 304 -11.05 -7.21 0.56
C ASN A 304 -12.40 -6.56 0.22
N THR A 305 -12.44 -5.74 -0.83
CA THR A 305 -13.67 -5.06 -1.31
C THR A 305 -14.76 -6.00 -1.84
N ASP A 306 -14.42 -7.27 -2.09
CA ASP A 306 -15.36 -8.35 -2.44
C ASP A 306 -15.84 -9.14 -1.21
N LEU A 307 -15.54 -8.64 0.00
CA LEU A 307 -15.86 -9.23 1.30
C LEU A 307 -15.17 -10.58 1.58
N SER A 308 -14.16 -10.95 0.79
CA SER A 308 -13.31 -12.10 1.11
C SER A 308 -12.30 -11.75 2.22
N PRO A 309 -12.07 -12.64 3.21
CA PRO A 309 -11.08 -12.39 4.25
C PRO A 309 -9.66 -12.43 3.67
N LYS A 310 -8.80 -11.48 4.07
CA LYS A 310 -7.38 -11.49 3.65
C LYS A 310 -6.57 -12.56 4.35
N PHE A 311 -6.90 -12.85 5.59
CA PHE A 311 -6.28 -13.88 6.40
C PHE A 311 -7.28 -14.37 7.46
N THR A 312 -7.05 -15.58 7.98
CA THR A 312 -7.78 -16.13 9.12
C THR A 312 -7.10 -15.71 10.42
N PHE A 313 -7.78 -15.76 11.57
CA PHE A 313 -7.14 -15.52 12.87
C PHE A 313 -6.43 -16.75 13.44
N ASN A 314 -6.36 -17.85 12.70
CA ASN A 314 -5.68 -19.10 13.04
C ASN A 314 -4.87 -19.65 11.85
N GLY A 315 -3.90 -20.52 12.10
CA GLY A 315 -3.05 -21.15 11.09
C GLY A 315 -2.02 -20.23 10.45
N ASP A 316 -1.24 -20.80 9.54
CA ASP A 316 -0.17 -20.11 8.82
C ASP A 316 -0.70 -19.11 7.78
N ILE A 317 0.06 -18.05 7.53
CA ILE A 317 -0.24 -17.03 6.53
C ILE A 317 0.73 -17.13 5.35
N LYS A 318 0.24 -16.88 4.14
CA LYS A 318 1.09 -16.75 2.95
C LYS A 318 1.14 -15.29 2.52
N ALA A 319 2.32 -14.82 2.11
CA ALA A 319 2.46 -13.47 1.59
C ALA A 319 1.73 -13.29 0.24
N ARG A 320 1.70 -14.35 -0.57
CA ARG A 320 1.00 -14.42 -1.86
C ARG A 320 0.23 -15.72 -2.02
N THR A 321 -0.83 -15.66 -2.82
CA THR A 321 -1.71 -16.79 -3.18
C THR A 321 -1.79 -16.93 -4.69
N ASP A 322 -0.64 -17.17 -5.31
CA ASP A 322 -0.48 -17.05 -6.77
C ASP A 322 -1.10 -18.20 -7.58
N SER A 323 -1.28 -19.37 -6.96
CA SER A 323 -1.69 -20.61 -7.66
C SER A 323 -0.80 -20.87 -8.89
N LEU A 324 -1.37 -21.34 -10.01
CA LEU A 324 -0.63 -21.56 -11.26
C LEU A 324 -0.41 -20.28 -12.10
N ARG A 325 -0.87 -19.10 -11.66
CA ARG A 325 -0.87 -17.89 -12.50
C ARG A 325 0.53 -17.49 -12.99
N PRO A 326 1.59 -17.43 -12.15
CA PRO A 326 2.93 -17.08 -12.63
C PRO A 326 3.50 -18.10 -13.61
N VAL A 327 3.19 -19.38 -13.43
CA VAL A 327 3.62 -20.46 -14.34
C VAL A 327 2.94 -20.30 -15.70
N LEU A 328 1.63 -20.03 -15.72
CA LEU A 328 0.88 -19.79 -16.95
C LEU A 328 1.37 -18.54 -17.68
N CYS A 329 1.50 -17.42 -16.97
CA CYS A 329 2.01 -16.16 -17.55
C CYS A 329 3.45 -16.33 -18.08
N GLY A 330 4.32 -16.99 -17.30
CA GLY A 330 5.68 -17.32 -17.74
C GLY A 330 5.70 -18.23 -18.97
N GLY A 331 4.86 -19.27 -19.00
CA GLY A 331 4.74 -20.18 -20.14
C GLY A 331 4.27 -19.45 -21.41
N LEU A 332 3.25 -18.59 -21.30
CA LEU A 332 2.78 -17.75 -22.41
C LEU A 332 3.87 -16.80 -22.91
N GLY A 333 4.62 -16.16 -22.00
CA GLY A 333 5.74 -15.31 -22.36
C GLY A 333 6.87 -16.08 -23.07
N ALA A 334 7.20 -17.29 -22.60
CA ALA A 334 8.19 -18.15 -23.25
C ALA A 334 7.76 -18.55 -24.67
N LEU A 335 6.49 -18.95 -24.84
CA LEU A 335 5.91 -19.30 -26.14
C LEU A 335 5.92 -18.12 -27.11
N LEU A 336 5.56 -16.91 -26.63
CA LEU A 336 5.63 -15.68 -27.43
C LEU A 336 7.05 -15.43 -27.94
N PHE A 337 8.05 -15.48 -27.04
CA PHE A 337 9.44 -15.18 -27.40
C PHE A 337 10.03 -16.25 -28.32
N LEU A 338 9.74 -17.53 -28.08
CA LEU A 338 10.14 -18.62 -28.96
C LEU A 338 9.49 -18.48 -30.34
N GLY A 339 8.17 -18.25 -30.40
CA GLY A 339 7.45 -18.07 -31.66
C GLY A 339 8.02 -16.92 -32.50
N LEU A 340 8.24 -15.76 -31.89
CA LEU A 340 8.86 -14.61 -32.55
C LEU A 340 10.31 -14.89 -32.98
N SER A 341 11.10 -15.58 -32.16
CA SER A 341 12.48 -15.96 -32.51
C SER A 341 12.53 -16.87 -33.73
N LEU A 342 11.66 -17.89 -33.77
CA LEU A 342 11.56 -18.84 -34.89
C LEU A 342 11.05 -18.14 -36.16
N TYR A 343 10.11 -17.21 -36.04
CA TYR A 343 9.64 -16.36 -37.13
C TYR A 343 10.78 -15.51 -37.73
N LEU A 344 11.70 -15.03 -36.89
CA LEU A 344 12.91 -14.31 -37.31
C LEU A 344 14.04 -15.22 -37.79
N ASN A 345 13.77 -16.51 -38.01
CA ASN A 345 14.72 -17.55 -38.43
C ASN A 345 15.89 -17.78 -37.46
N GLU A 346 15.73 -17.48 -36.17
CA GLU A 346 16.70 -17.85 -35.16
C GLU A 346 16.61 -19.34 -34.83
N ARG A 347 17.73 -20.07 -34.95
CA ARG A 347 17.80 -21.52 -34.73
C ARG A 347 18.92 -21.93 -33.77
N ARG A 348 19.73 -20.99 -33.28
CA ARG A 348 20.82 -21.27 -32.35
C ARG A 348 20.22 -21.66 -30.99
N LYS A 349 20.45 -22.90 -30.56
CA LYS A 349 19.89 -23.45 -29.31
C LYS A 349 20.16 -22.57 -28.09
N SER A 350 21.40 -22.08 -27.93
CA SER A 350 21.76 -21.19 -26.81
C SER A 350 20.92 -19.90 -26.80
N VAL A 351 20.73 -19.28 -27.96
CA VAL A 351 19.90 -18.07 -28.10
C VAL A 351 18.43 -18.36 -27.82
N LEU A 352 17.90 -19.46 -28.33
CA LEU A 352 16.51 -19.86 -28.07
C LEU A 352 16.26 -20.11 -26.58
N ILE A 353 17.20 -20.74 -25.86
CA ILE A 353 17.11 -20.91 -24.40
C ILE A 353 17.14 -19.54 -23.70
N GLY A 354 18.03 -18.65 -24.09
CA GLY A 354 18.13 -17.31 -23.51
C GLY A 354 16.86 -16.47 -23.73
N LEU A 355 16.30 -16.50 -24.94
CA LEU A 355 15.08 -15.78 -25.29
C LEU A 355 13.83 -16.42 -24.68
N ALA A 356 13.76 -17.75 -24.57
CA ALA A 356 12.70 -18.42 -23.83
C ALA A 356 12.73 -18.02 -22.35
N SER A 357 13.91 -18.00 -21.73
CA SER A 357 14.08 -17.58 -20.33
C SER A 357 13.68 -16.11 -20.13
N LEU A 358 14.05 -15.22 -21.06
CA LEU A 358 13.60 -13.83 -21.05
C LEU A 358 12.08 -13.71 -21.28
N GLY A 359 11.50 -14.54 -22.14
CA GLY A 359 10.06 -14.62 -22.33
C GLY A 359 9.33 -15.05 -21.06
N THR A 360 9.84 -16.05 -20.34
CA THR A 360 9.30 -16.46 -19.04
C THR A 360 9.37 -15.32 -18.03
N LEU A 361 10.53 -14.65 -17.93
CA LEU A 361 10.71 -13.47 -17.10
C LEU A 361 9.72 -12.36 -17.44
N PHE A 362 9.54 -12.07 -18.73
CA PHE A 362 8.61 -11.06 -19.23
C PHE A 362 7.17 -11.39 -18.82
N GLY A 363 6.73 -12.63 -19.02
CA GLY A 363 5.38 -13.06 -18.66
C GLY A 363 5.09 -12.94 -17.16
N ILE A 364 6.02 -13.41 -16.32
CA ILE A 364 5.90 -13.27 -14.86
C ILE A 364 5.95 -11.80 -14.43
N ASN A 365 6.87 -11.02 -14.99
CA ASN A 365 7.01 -9.61 -14.65
C ASN A 365 5.78 -8.78 -15.08
N ALA A 366 5.18 -9.10 -16.23
CA ALA A 366 3.94 -8.46 -16.68
C ALA A 366 2.77 -8.71 -15.71
N LEU A 367 2.67 -9.91 -15.13
CA LEU A 367 1.72 -10.20 -14.05
C LEU A 367 1.97 -9.30 -12.84
N LEU A 368 3.19 -9.28 -12.32
CA LEU A 368 3.56 -8.47 -11.14
C LEU A 368 3.38 -6.96 -11.37
N GLN A 369 3.67 -6.47 -12.59
CA GLN A 369 3.44 -5.08 -12.96
C GLN A 369 1.95 -4.76 -13.04
N THR A 370 1.13 -5.69 -13.55
CA THR A 370 -0.33 -5.52 -13.59
C THR A 370 -0.91 -5.44 -12.19
N GLU A 371 -0.49 -6.34 -11.28
CA GLU A 371 -0.89 -6.29 -9.87
C GLU A 371 -0.49 -4.97 -9.20
N TYR A 372 0.73 -4.49 -9.44
CA TYR A 372 1.19 -3.19 -8.95
C TYR A 372 0.32 -2.04 -9.48
N LEU A 373 0.02 -2.01 -10.78
CA LEU A 373 -0.80 -0.96 -11.38
C LEU A 373 -2.23 -0.98 -10.84
N LEU A 374 -2.83 -2.15 -10.66
CA LEU A 374 -4.17 -2.28 -10.07
C LEU A 374 -4.19 -1.77 -8.62
N ALA A 375 -3.11 -1.98 -7.88
CA ALA A 375 -2.99 -1.47 -6.52
C ALA A 375 -2.76 0.05 -6.46
N ALA A 376 -1.83 0.55 -7.27
CA ALA A 376 -1.38 1.93 -7.20
C ALA A 376 -2.29 2.92 -7.95
N CYS A 377 -2.90 2.52 -9.08
CA CYS A 377 -3.67 3.43 -9.93
C CYS A 377 -5.16 3.48 -9.54
N GLN A 378 -5.68 4.70 -9.51
CA GLN A 378 -7.08 5.06 -9.25
C GLN A 378 -7.69 5.81 -10.42
N ASN A 379 -6.93 6.72 -11.03
CA ASN A 379 -7.43 7.66 -12.03
C ASN A 379 -6.68 7.53 -13.36
N GLY A 380 -7.23 8.13 -14.40
CA GLY A 380 -6.66 8.06 -15.75
C GLY A 380 -5.25 8.64 -15.86
N GLN A 381 -4.87 9.61 -15.03
CA GLN A 381 -3.53 10.22 -15.06
C GLN A 381 -2.48 9.23 -14.53
N GLU A 382 -2.77 8.54 -13.44
CA GLU A 382 -1.90 7.51 -12.88
C GLU A 382 -1.75 6.32 -13.84
N TRP A 383 -2.86 5.89 -14.45
CA TRP A 383 -2.83 4.86 -15.50
C TRP A 383 -2.00 5.27 -16.71
N LEU A 384 -2.11 6.54 -17.14
CA LEU A 384 -1.31 7.05 -18.25
C LEU A 384 0.18 7.10 -17.89
N ALA A 385 0.52 7.59 -16.70
CA ALA A 385 1.91 7.73 -16.26
C ALA A 385 2.57 6.37 -15.98
N LEU A 386 2.03 5.59 -15.04
CA LEU A 386 2.61 4.32 -14.62
C LEU A 386 2.39 3.22 -15.66
N GLY A 387 1.22 3.20 -16.31
CA GLY A 387 0.95 2.30 -17.44
C GLY A 387 1.84 2.63 -18.64
N GLY A 388 2.10 3.91 -18.92
CA GLY A 388 3.03 4.33 -19.98
C GLY A 388 4.46 3.86 -19.74
N VAL A 389 4.95 3.94 -18.50
CA VAL A 389 6.26 3.37 -18.10
C VAL A 389 6.28 1.85 -18.33
N THR A 390 5.21 1.16 -17.93
CA THR A 390 5.07 -0.30 -18.07
C THR A 390 5.09 -0.73 -19.54
N VAL A 391 4.26 -0.10 -20.37
CA VAL A 391 4.19 -0.37 -21.82
C VAL A 391 5.52 -0.05 -22.51
N THR A 392 6.19 1.03 -22.13
CA THR A 392 7.53 1.36 -22.64
C THR A 392 8.52 0.25 -22.30
N GLY A 393 8.48 -0.28 -21.07
CA GLY A 393 9.28 -1.42 -20.66
C GLY A 393 8.99 -2.68 -21.46
N TRP A 394 7.71 -2.99 -21.72
CA TRP A 394 7.29 -4.15 -22.53
C TRP A 394 7.78 -4.05 -23.96
N ILE A 395 7.59 -2.89 -24.61
CA ILE A 395 8.09 -2.62 -25.96
C ILE A 395 9.60 -2.86 -26.00
N ALA A 396 10.32 -2.37 -24.99
CA ALA A 396 11.77 -2.50 -24.92
C ALA A 396 12.21 -3.98 -24.81
N ILE A 397 11.62 -4.75 -23.88
CA ILE A 397 11.98 -6.17 -23.67
C ILE A 397 11.65 -7.00 -24.91
N ILE A 398 10.46 -6.83 -25.49
CA ILE A 398 10.06 -7.55 -26.71
C ILE A 398 11.02 -7.20 -27.85
N SER A 399 11.40 -5.93 -28.01
CA SER A 399 12.33 -5.47 -29.05
C SER A 399 13.73 -6.10 -28.98
N ILE A 400 14.16 -6.63 -27.83
CA ILE A 400 15.45 -7.33 -27.68
C ILE A 400 15.52 -8.59 -28.56
N ILE A 401 14.38 -9.25 -28.84
CA ILE A 401 14.34 -10.45 -29.70
C ILE A 401 14.98 -10.15 -31.06
N TRP A 402 14.65 -9.00 -31.66
CA TRP A 402 15.24 -8.59 -32.92
C TRP A 402 16.70 -8.19 -32.77
N THR A 403 17.12 -7.59 -31.66
CA THR A 403 18.54 -7.26 -31.44
C THR A 403 19.40 -8.52 -31.34
N VAL A 404 18.88 -9.60 -30.74
CA VAL A 404 19.61 -10.87 -30.63
C VAL A 404 19.61 -11.65 -31.96
N SER A 405 18.47 -11.65 -32.67
CA SER A 405 18.25 -12.48 -33.86
C SER A 405 18.68 -11.78 -35.16
N LYS A 406 18.33 -10.51 -35.34
CA LYS A 406 18.60 -9.73 -36.56
C LYS A 406 18.71 -8.23 -36.25
N ALA A 407 19.78 -7.84 -35.56
CA ALA A 407 19.99 -6.46 -35.15
C ALA A 407 19.99 -5.50 -36.33
N ASN A 408 19.29 -4.38 -36.20
CA ASN A 408 19.33 -3.27 -37.14
C ASN A 408 19.42 -1.93 -36.38
N ALA A 409 19.76 -0.86 -37.10
CA ALA A 409 19.93 0.46 -36.49
C ALA A 409 18.63 1.03 -35.89
N ASN A 410 17.48 0.75 -36.49
CA ASN A 410 16.19 1.25 -36.04
C ASN A 410 15.80 0.62 -34.69
N ASN A 411 16.05 -0.68 -34.51
CA ASN A 411 15.79 -1.39 -33.26
C ASN A 411 16.65 -0.84 -32.13
N LEU A 412 17.94 -0.57 -32.39
CA LEU A 412 18.82 0.02 -31.38
C LEU A 412 18.40 1.46 -31.03
N ARG A 413 17.89 2.23 -31.99
CA ARG A 413 17.29 3.55 -31.74
C ARG A 413 16.02 3.46 -30.91
N LEU A 414 15.18 2.46 -31.16
CA LEU A 414 13.97 2.21 -30.37
C LEU A 414 14.32 1.86 -28.91
N LEU A 415 15.24 0.92 -28.70
CA LEU A 415 15.71 0.55 -27.36
C LEU A 415 16.35 1.73 -26.62
N GLN A 416 17.10 2.57 -27.34
CA GLN A 416 17.61 3.84 -26.81
C GLN A 416 16.47 4.78 -26.39
N ALA A 417 15.48 4.99 -27.25
CA ALA A 417 14.34 5.85 -26.95
C ALA A 417 13.55 5.34 -25.73
N CYS A 418 13.30 4.03 -25.63
CA CYS A 418 12.67 3.42 -24.46
C CYS A 418 13.48 3.71 -23.18
N LEU A 419 14.80 3.49 -23.21
CA LEU A 419 15.65 3.74 -22.04
C LEU A 419 15.69 5.24 -21.68
N THR A 420 15.62 6.14 -22.66
CA THR A 420 15.50 7.59 -22.42
C THR A 420 14.16 7.95 -21.78
N ILE A 421 13.05 7.37 -22.23
CA ILE A 421 11.73 7.57 -21.61
C ILE A 421 11.76 7.09 -20.15
N LEU A 422 12.33 5.91 -19.90
CA LEU A 422 12.50 5.39 -18.54
C LEU A 422 13.40 6.29 -17.68
N LEU A 423 14.48 6.85 -18.23
CA LEU A 423 15.33 7.83 -17.55
C LEU A 423 14.55 9.08 -17.13
N LEU A 424 13.81 9.69 -18.05
CA LEU A 424 13.03 10.89 -17.75
C LEU A 424 11.92 10.60 -16.73
N ALA A 425 11.22 9.48 -16.88
CA ALA A 425 10.20 9.05 -15.93
C ALA A 425 10.78 8.76 -14.53
N ALA A 426 11.99 8.17 -14.44
CA ALA A 426 12.67 7.94 -13.17
C ALA A 426 13.13 9.24 -12.50
N ILE A 427 13.55 10.25 -13.27
CA ILE A 427 13.84 11.60 -12.73
C ILE A 427 12.57 12.21 -12.15
N THR A 428 11.45 12.21 -12.90
CA THR A 428 10.17 12.72 -12.43
C THR A 428 9.71 12.00 -11.18
N ALA A 429 9.77 10.66 -11.16
CA ALA A 429 9.41 9.85 -10.00
C ALA A 429 10.29 10.19 -8.78
N SER A 430 11.61 10.36 -8.96
CA SER A 430 12.51 10.74 -7.87
C SER A 430 12.17 12.12 -7.30
N MET A 431 11.85 13.11 -8.14
CA MET A 431 11.43 14.42 -7.66
C MET A 431 10.10 14.37 -6.90
N LEU A 432 9.13 13.58 -7.39
CA LEU A 432 7.85 13.39 -6.69
C LEU A 432 8.04 12.68 -5.35
N LEU A 433 8.94 11.70 -5.27
CA LEU A 433 9.29 11.02 -4.02
C LEU A 433 9.97 11.96 -3.00
N ILE A 434 10.65 13.01 -3.46
CA ILE A 434 11.26 14.00 -2.58
C ILE A 434 10.22 14.98 -2.03
N VAL A 435 9.31 15.45 -2.90
CA VAL A 435 8.33 16.48 -2.54
C VAL A 435 7.14 15.89 -1.75
N ASP A 436 6.69 14.71 -2.15
CA ASP A 436 5.45 14.08 -1.68
C ASP A 436 5.69 12.58 -1.42
N GLY A 437 6.84 12.27 -0.83
CA GLY A 437 7.29 10.90 -0.59
C GLY A 437 6.38 10.13 0.36
N ARG A 438 5.73 10.81 1.33
CA ARG A 438 4.93 10.16 2.38
C ARG A 438 3.86 9.20 1.82
N TYR A 439 3.32 9.48 0.62
CA TYR A 439 2.19 8.76 0.03
C TYR A 439 2.50 8.05 -1.30
N ARG A 440 3.74 8.12 -1.81
CA ARG A 440 4.06 7.63 -3.17
C ARG A 440 4.88 6.35 -3.18
N ASP A 441 4.48 5.35 -3.93
CA ASP A 441 5.23 4.10 -4.02
C ASP A 441 6.55 4.26 -4.81
N PHE A 442 7.58 3.52 -4.39
CA PHE A 442 8.72 3.25 -5.25
C PHE A 442 8.33 2.20 -6.30
N SER A 443 8.26 2.60 -7.56
CA SER A 443 7.76 1.76 -8.67
C SER A 443 8.78 0.71 -9.18
N ILE A 444 9.51 0.06 -8.27
CA ILE A 444 10.61 -0.88 -8.57
C ILE A 444 10.20 -1.95 -9.59
N SER A 445 9.00 -2.52 -9.42
CA SER A 445 8.46 -3.58 -10.29
C SER A 445 8.32 -3.14 -11.76
N LEU A 446 8.04 -1.86 -12.00
CA LEU A 446 7.88 -1.30 -13.35
C LEU A 446 9.22 -1.14 -14.08
N TYR A 447 10.31 -0.92 -13.33
CA TYR A 447 11.63 -0.63 -13.89
C TYR A 447 12.59 -1.81 -13.91
N ALA A 448 12.52 -2.71 -12.92
CA ALA A 448 13.57 -3.70 -12.66
C ALA A 448 13.96 -4.51 -13.91
N LEU A 449 13.03 -5.28 -14.51
CA LEU A 449 13.34 -6.11 -15.67
C LEU A 449 13.74 -5.29 -16.91
N PRO A 450 12.97 -4.25 -17.35
CA PRO A 450 13.36 -3.44 -18.50
C PRO A 450 14.75 -2.80 -18.36
N VAL A 451 15.04 -2.17 -17.22
CA VAL A 451 16.32 -1.49 -16.98
C VAL A 451 17.48 -2.49 -16.94
N MET A 452 17.31 -3.62 -16.25
CA MET A 452 18.34 -4.66 -16.21
C MET A 452 18.66 -5.19 -17.62
N GLN A 453 17.64 -5.39 -18.46
CA GLN A 453 17.84 -5.86 -19.83
C GLN A 453 18.49 -4.80 -20.73
N LEU A 454 18.07 -3.54 -20.64
CA LEU A 454 18.59 -2.45 -21.46
C LEU A 454 20.01 -2.03 -21.06
N SER A 455 20.34 -2.10 -19.78
CA SER A 455 21.66 -1.69 -19.27
C SER A 455 22.67 -2.83 -19.21
N LEU A 456 22.27 -4.03 -18.77
CA LEU A 456 23.16 -5.19 -18.63
C LEU A 456 22.97 -6.20 -19.75
N GLY A 457 21.72 -6.57 -20.08
CA GLY A 457 21.43 -7.54 -21.15
C GLY A 457 22.03 -7.14 -22.49
N LEU A 458 21.83 -5.90 -22.93
CA LEU A 458 22.42 -5.37 -24.16
C LEU A 458 23.95 -5.28 -24.10
N TYR A 459 24.51 -4.93 -22.94
CA TYR A 459 25.95 -4.91 -22.72
C TYR A 459 26.56 -6.31 -22.92
N LEU A 460 25.94 -7.35 -22.36
CA LEU A 460 26.36 -8.75 -22.53
C LEU A 460 26.25 -9.23 -23.97
N LEU A 461 25.28 -8.71 -24.73
CA LEU A 461 25.16 -8.94 -26.17
C LEU A 461 26.14 -8.10 -27.02
N LYS A 462 26.96 -7.27 -26.37
CA LYS A 462 27.88 -6.29 -27.01
C LYS A 462 27.17 -5.33 -27.96
N HIS A 463 25.91 -5.00 -27.65
CA HIS A 463 25.18 -3.91 -28.26
C HIS A 463 25.22 -2.68 -27.35
N SER A 464 25.11 -1.50 -27.95
CA SER A 464 25.15 -0.25 -27.21
C SER A 464 24.07 0.70 -27.70
N VAL A 465 23.23 1.12 -26.75
CA VAL A 465 22.17 2.12 -26.92
C VAL A 465 22.57 3.46 -26.29
N ARG A 466 23.87 3.65 -26.04
CA ARG A 466 24.41 4.85 -25.41
C ARG A 466 24.25 6.07 -26.34
N PRO A 467 23.70 7.18 -25.84
CA PRO A 467 23.54 8.41 -26.59
C PRO A 467 24.88 9.08 -26.86
N LYS A 468 24.87 10.00 -27.82
CA LYS A 468 25.99 10.88 -28.14
C LYS A 468 25.81 12.30 -27.56
N LEU A 469 24.61 12.63 -27.14
CA LEU A 469 24.24 13.97 -26.68
C LEU A 469 24.78 14.22 -25.26
N GLN A 470 25.49 15.34 -25.07
CA GLN A 470 26.11 15.68 -23.77
C GLN A 470 25.08 15.97 -22.66
N LEU A 471 23.84 16.36 -23.02
CA LEU A 471 22.75 16.60 -22.06
C LEU A 471 22.51 15.43 -21.10
N TYR A 472 22.80 14.20 -21.53
CA TYR A 472 22.63 13.02 -20.69
C TYR A 472 23.52 13.05 -19.44
N TYR A 473 24.70 13.67 -19.47
CA TYR A 473 25.53 13.83 -18.26
C TYR A 473 24.76 14.58 -17.15
N LEU A 474 24.08 15.67 -17.52
CA LEU A 474 23.24 16.43 -16.59
C LEU A 474 22.05 15.59 -16.11
N LEU A 475 21.36 14.88 -17.00
CA LEU A 475 20.24 14.01 -16.63
C LEU A 475 20.67 12.90 -15.65
N HIS A 476 21.88 12.35 -15.80
CA HIS A 476 22.42 11.35 -14.87
C HIS A 476 22.72 11.95 -13.51
N VAL A 477 23.36 13.12 -13.46
CA VAL A 477 23.60 13.81 -12.19
C VAL A 477 22.28 14.07 -11.48
N ILE A 478 21.28 14.60 -12.18
CA ILE A 478 19.94 14.84 -11.61
C ILE A 478 19.33 13.53 -11.09
N LEU A 479 19.34 12.46 -11.87
CA LEU A 479 18.76 11.17 -11.47
C LEU A 479 19.47 10.59 -10.24
N ILE A 480 20.81 10.54 -10.25
CA ILE A 480 21.57 9.91 -9.16
C ILE A 480 21.48 10.74 -7.89
N VAL A 481 21.59 12.07 -7.97
CA VAL A 481 21.48 12.95 -6.80
C VAL A 481 20.07 12.87 -6.22
N SER A 482 19.02 12.92 -7.04
CA SER A 482 17.63 12.81 -6.55
C SER A 482 17.33 11.42 -5.95
N ALA A 483 17.79 10.33 -6.57
CA ALA A 483 17.62 8.99 -6.01
C ALA A 483 18.43 8.78 -4.71
N ALA A 484 19.65 9.31 -4.64
CA ALA A 484 20.45 9.28 -3.42
C ALA A 484 19.82 10.12 -2.30
N TYR A 485 19.19 11.25 -2.65
CA TYR A 485 18.45 12.05 -1.69
C TYR A 485 17.20 11.33 -1.18
N CYS A 486 16.50 10.56 -2.02
CA CYS A 486 15.41 9.67 -1.55
C CYS A 486 15.90 8.66 -0.50
N LEU A 487 17.07 8.04 -0.73
CA LEU A 487 17.68 7.14 0.26
C LEU A 487 18.15 7.87 1.52
N TYR A 488 18.63 9.11 1.41
CA TYR A 488 18.98 9.93 2.56
C TYR A 488 17.76 10.25 3.45
N LEU A 489 16.60 10.51 2.84
CA LEU A 489 15.35 10.74 3.58
C LEU A 489 14.84 9.46 4.27
N GLU A 490 15.08 8.29 3.68
CA GLU A 490 14.62 7.00 4.19
C GLU A 490 15.72 5.93 4.17
N PRO A 491 16.76 6.06 5.01
CA PRO A 491 17.94 5.19 4.95
C PRO A 491 17.63 3.74 5.31
N LYS A 492 16.52 3.50 6.01
CA LYS A 492 16.07 2.16 6.41
C LYS A 492 15.07 1.55 5.43
N ASN A 493 14.72 2.26 4.36
CA ASN A 493 13.79 1.78 3.35
C ASN A 493 14.53 0.98 2.27
N LEU A 494 14.27 -0.34 2.22
CA LEU A 494 14.86 -1.21 1.20
C LEU A 494 14.48 -0.77 -0.21
N LEU A 495 13.25 -0.28 -0.41
CA LEU A 495 12.80 0.18 -1.72
C LEU A 495 13.55 1.43 -2.20
N ALA A 496 13.94 2.33 -1.29
CA ALA A 496 14.78 3.48 -1.62
C ALA A 496 16.19 3.05 -2.07
N THR A 497 16.74 2.02 -1.42
CA THR A 497 18.04 1.43 -1.81
C THR A 497 17.96 0.79 -3.20
N LEU A 498 16.91 0.00 -3.45
CA LEU A 498 16.68 -0.62 -4.76
C LEU A 498 16.40 0.43 -5.84
N TRP A 499 15.74 1.52 -5.50
CA TRP A 499 15.50 2.64 -6.41
C TRP A 499 16.81 3.28 -6.86
N LEU A 500 17.72 3.58 -5.92
CA LEU A 500 19.05 4.09 -6.25
C LEU A 500 19.83 3.11 -7.14
N ALA A 501 19.77 1.79 -6.87
CA ALA A 501 20.40 0.79 -7.71
C ALA A 501 19.86 0.79 -9.15
N ILE A 502 18.53 0.88 -9.32
CA ILE A 502 17.89 1.03 -10.64
C ILE A 502 18.34 2.32 -11.32
N SER A 503 18.38 3.44 -10.60
CA SER A 503 18.84 4.74 -11.11
C SER A 503 20.29 4.68 -11.62
N ILE A 504 21.18 4.02 -10.88
CA ILE A 504 22.57 3.77 -11.30
C ILE A 504 22.62 2.94 -12.57
N LEU A 505 21.79 1.88 -12.68
CA LEU A 505 21.72 1.06 -13.89
C LEU A 505 21.22 1.85 -15.10
N ILE A 506 20.20 2.71 -14.94
CA ILE A 506 19.72 3.60 -16.02
C ILE A 506 20.86 4.51 -16.49
N ALA A 507 21.57 5.15 -15.56
CA ALA A 507 22.70 6.03 -15.87
C ALA A 507 23.82 5.27 -16.60
N ALA A 508 24.18 4.07 -16.14
CA ALA A 508 25.20 3.23 -16.78
C ALA A 508 24.82 2.80 -18.21
N GLY A 509 23.54 2.49 -18.43
CA GLY A 509 23.00 2.12 -19.75
C GLY A 509 22.95 3.30 -20.73
N THR A 510 22.76 4.51 -20.21
CA THR A 510 22.64 5.75 -21.02
C THR A 510 23.86 6.66 -20.95
N TRP A 511 24.98 6.23 -20.33
CA TRP A 511 26.21 7.03 -20.25
C TRP A 511 26.70 7.43 -21.65
N PRO A 512 26.98 8.73 -21.93
CA PRO A 512 27.34 9.15 -23.28
C PRO A 512 28.62 8.48 -23.76
N LYS A 513 28.69 8.16 -25.06
CA LYS A 513 29.96 7.75 -25.67
C LYS A 513 30.85 8.99 -25.81
N HIS A 514 32.11 8.89 -25.41
CA HIS A 514 33.12 9.91 -25.70
C HIS A 514 33.15 10.16 -27.21
N GLN A 515 32.88 11.40 -27.62
CA GLN A 515 33.22 11.84 -28.97
C GLN A 515 34.72 12.08 -28.96
N ALA A 516 35.47 11.33 -29.79
CA ALA A 516 36.85 11.72 -30.09
C ALA A 516 36.79 13.14 -30.69
N PRO A 517 37.68 14.07 -30.30
CA PRO A 517 37.72 15.39 -30.91
C PRO A 517 37.89 15.21 -32.41
N THR A 518 36.94 15.77 -33.19
CA THR A 518 37.11 15.96 -34.62
C THR A 518 38.16 17.05 -34.80
N HIS A 519 39.41 16.64 -34.96
CA HIS A 519 40.50 17.53 -35.38
C HIS A 519 40.43 17.80 -36.88
#